data_AF-A0A6V7K8R3-F1
#
_entry.id   AF-A0A6V7K8R3-F1
#
_cell.length_a   1.000
_cell.length_b   1.000
_cell.length_c   1.000
_cell.angle_alpha   90.00
_cell.angle_beta   90.00
_cell.angle_gamma   90.00
#
_symmetry.space_group_name_H-M   'P 1'
#
loop_
_entity.id
_entity.type
_entity.pdbx_description
1 polymer ?
#
loop_
_entity_poly.entity_id
_entity_poly.type
_entity_poly.pdbx_seq_one_letter_code
_entity_poly.pdbx_strand_id
1 'polypeptide(L)' 'DEYNSLHGGKLSVQNLRLYLESTRGKAVTEKLFANISWCIVHSLKAVAPVMANDRHCFECYGYDIIIDNKLKPWLIE' A
#
# COMPACT_ATOMS: atom_id res chain seq x y z
N ASP A 1 11.41 -2.47 24.11
CA ASP A 1 10.17 -2.47 24.90
C ASP A 1 9.15 -1.40 24.47
N GLU A 2 8.79 -1.29 23.19
CA GLU A 2 7.74 -0.35 22.75
C GLU A 2 6.66 -1.06 21.92
N TYR A 3 6.19 -2.21 22.41
CA TYR A 3 4.95 -2.77 21.87
C TYR A 3 3.77 -2.01 22.51
N ASN A 4 3.17 -1.08 21.76
CA ASN A 4 1.95 -0.41 22.19
C ASN A 4 0.76 -1.38 22.08
N SER A 5 0.44 -2.05 23.18
CA SER A 5 -0.66 -3.02 23.30
C SER A 5 -2.05 -2.43 23.10
N LEU A 6 -2.21 -1.10 23.17
CA LEU A 6 -3.49 -0.42 22.93
C LEU A 6 -3.89 -0.37 21.46
N HIS A 7 -2.91 -0.42 20.54
CA HIS A 7 -3.15 -0.35 19.09
C HIS A 7 -2.64 -1.59 18.34
N GLY A 8 -2.10 -2.58 19.06
CA GLY A 8 -1.67 -3.87 18.50
C GLY A 8 -0.56 -3.74 17.45
N GLY A 9 0.31 -2.74 17.59
CA GLY A 9 1.37 -2.47 16.61
C GLY A 9 0.87 -1.95 15.25
N LYS A 10 -0.37 -1.47 15.16
CA LYS A 10 -0.96 -0.95 13.92
C LYS A 10 -0.86 0.56 13.85
N LEU A 11 -0.59 1.06 12.64
CA LEU A 11 -0.64 2.47 12.30
C LEU A 11 -1.66 2.65 11.17
N SER A 12 -2.53 3.66 11.29
CA SER A 12 -3.41 4.01 10.17
C SER A 12 -2.58 4.54 9.00
N VAL A 13 -3.10 4.40 7.78
CA VAL A 13 -2.41 4.90 6.57
C VAL A 13 -2.16 6.41 6.65
N GLN A 14 -3.09 7.17 7.23
CA GLN A 14 -2.96 8.61 7.43
C GLN A 14 -1.81 8.94 8.39
N ASN A 15 -1.69 8.21 9.50
CA ASN A 15 -0.61 8.43 10.46
C ASN A 15 0.74 7.98 9.90
N LEU A 16 0.77 6.88 9.12
CA LEU A 16 1.98 6.46 8.39
C LEU A 16 2.42 7.54 7.42
N ARG A 17 1.48 8.11 6.65
CA ARG A 17 1.76 9.20 5.71
C ARG A 17 2.29 10.42 6.45
N LEU A 18 1.63 10.87 7.51
CA LEU A 18 2.07 12.01 8.32
C LEU A 18 3.48 11.80 8.91
N TYR A 19 3.76 10.58 9.40
CA TYR A 19 5.08 10.21 9.92
C TYR A 19 6.15 10.28 8.84
N LEU A 20 5.89 9.73 7.64
CA LEU A 20 6.85 9.76 6.53
C LEU A 20 7.03 11.18 5.97
N GLU A 21 5.96 11.98 5.86
CA GLU A 21 6.05 13.37 5.41
C GLU A 21 6.90 14.21 6.38
N SER A 22 6.74 14.02 7.69
CA SER A 22 7.49 14.76 8.72
C SER A 22 8.96 14.30 8.88
N THR A 23 9.27 13.04 8.62
CA THR A 23 10.62 12.48 8.82
C THR A 23 11.46 12.34 7.54
N ARG A 24 10.82 12.18 6.38
CA ARG A 24 11.47 11.92 5.07
C ARG A 24 11.14 12.98 4.01
N GLY A 25 10.13 13.81 4.27
CA GLY A 25 9.71 14.88 3.38
C GLY A 25 8.50 14.52 2.51
N LYS A 26 7.71 15.55 2.19
CA LYS A 26 6.43 15.42 1.48
C LYS A 26 6.57 14.79 0.09
N ALA A 27 7.46 15.31 -0.76
CA ALA A 27 7.57 14.87 -2.15
C ALA A 27 7.94 13.38 -2.29
N VAL A 28 8.86 12.88 -1.46
CA VAL A 28 9.27 11.47 -1.49
C VAL A 28 8.14 10.57 -0.97
N THR A 29 7.42 11.02 0.05
CA THR A 29 6.26 10.29 0.59
C THR A 29 5.13 10.21 -0.43
N GLU A 30 4.79 11.33 -1.10
CA GLU A 30 3.81 11.34 -2.19
C GLU A 30 4.19 10.37 -3.31
N LYS A 31 5.47 10.33 -3.69
CA LYS A 31 5.98 9.38 -4.69
C LYS A 31 5.83 7.92 -4.23
N LEU A 32 6.11 7.61 -2.97
CA LEU A 32 5.93 6.27 -2.41
C LEU A 32 4.46 5.83 -2.50
N PHE A 33 3.52 6.66 -2.06
CA PHE A 33 2.08 6.33 -2.14
C PHE A 33 1.59 6.18 -3.57
N ALA A 34 2.07 7.02 -4.50
CA ALA A 34 1.78 6.86 -5.92
C ALA A 34 2.31 5.52 -6.46
N ASN A 35 3.52 5.12 -6.09
CA ASN A 35 4.10 3.84 -6.50
C ASN A 35 3.32 2.65 -5.91
N ILE A 36 2.83 2.74 -4.67
CA ILE A 36 1.95 1.74 -4.06
C ILE A 36 0.68 1.56 -4.89
N SER A 37 0.01 2.67 -5.26
CA SER A 37 -1.17 2.62 -6.12
C SER A 37 -0.86 2.02 -7.50
N TRP A 38 0.30 2.35 -8.08
CA TRP A 38 0.73 1.78 -9.35
C TRP A 38 1.01 0.27 -9.28
N CYS A 39 1.58 -0.24 -8.18
CA CYS A 39 1.74 -1.68 -7.96
C CYS A 39 0.39 -2.40 -8.07
N ILE A 40 -0.63 -1.91 -7.38
CA ILE A 40 -1.99 -2.47 -7.37
C ILE A 40 -2.64 -2.37 -8.77
N VAL A 41 -2.52 -1.22 -9.43
CA VAL A 41 -3.10 -1.04 -10.78
C VAL A 41 -2.43 -1.96 -11.79
N HIS A 42 -1.11 -2.12 -11.73
CA HIS A 42 -0.39 -2.97 -12.68
C HIS A 42 -0.63 -4.46 -12.45
N SER A 43 -0.73 -4.93 -11.20
CA SER A 43 -1.09 -6.32 -10.91
C SER A 43 -2.46 -6.66 -11.48
N LEU A 44 -3.48 -5.83 -11.22
CA LEU A 44 -4.84 -6.01 -11.74
C LEU A 44 -4.89 -5.95 -13.27
N LYS A 45 -4.20 -4.99 -13.90
CA LYS A 45 -4.14 -4.88 -15.36
C LYS A 45 -3.51 -6.10 -16.02
N ALA A 46 -2.51 -6.72 -15.39
CA ALA A 46 -1.83 -7.89 -15.94
C ALA A 46 -2.77 -9.12 -16.02
N VAL A 47 -3.71 -9.25 -15.07
CA VAL A 47 -4.66 -10.37 -15.02
C VAL A 47 -6.03 -10.03 -15.62
N ALA A 48 -6.30 -8.77 -15.92
CA ALA A 48 -7.59 -8.31 -16.45
C ALA A 48 -8.16 -9.15 -17.61
N PRO A 49 -7.36 -9.64 -18.60
CA PRO A 49 -7.89 -10.45 -19.70
C PRO A 49 -8.45 -11.82 -19.28
N VAL A 50 -8.01 -12.36 -18.14
CA VAL A 50 -8.42 -13.68 -17.63
C VAL A 50 -9.37 -13.60 -16.44
N MET A 51 -9.63 -12.40 -15.92
CA MET A 51 -10.61 -12.18 -14.85
C MET A 51 -12.03 -12.37 -15.36
N ALA A 52 -12.86 -13.09 -14.60
CA ALA A 52 -14.28 -13.23 -14.90
C ALA A 52 -15.00 -11.88 -14.78
N ASN A 53 -15.71 -11.47 -15.84
CA ASN A 53 -16.42 -10.20 -15.90
C ASN A 53 -17.93 -10.45 -15.87
N ASP A 54 -18.49 -10.59 -14.66
CA ASP A 54 -19.94 -10.63 -14.43
C ASP A 54 -20.38 -9.31 -13.79
N ARG A 55 -21.39 -8.66 -14.38
CA ARG A 55 -21.93 -7.37 -13.92
C ARG A 55 -22.55 -7.40 -12.51
N HIS A 56 -22.82 -8.58 -11.98
CA HIS A 56 -23.39 -8.78 -10.65
C HIS A 56 -22.34 -9.19 -9.61
N CYS A 57 -21.07 -9.30 -10.00
CA CYS A 57 -19.98 -9.71 -9.11
C CYS A 57 -18.99 -8.56 -8.88
N PHE A 58 -18.43 -8.54 -7.67
CA PHE A 58 -17.24 -7.76 -7.34
C PHE A 58 -16.35 -8.60 -6.42
N GLU A 59 -15.07 -8.26 -6.39
CA GLU A 59 -14.09 -8.90 -5.51
C GLU A 59 -13.31 -7.83 -4.73
N CYS A 60 -13.00 -8.14 -3.49
CA CYS A 60 -12.18 -7.29 -2.63
C CYS A 60 -10.80 -7.92 -2.49
N TYR A 61 -9.76 -7.18 -2.88
CA TYR A 61 -8.39 -7.64 -2.81
C TYR A 61 -7.67 -6.98 -1.63
N GLY A 62 -7.02 -7.79 -0.81
CA GLY A 62 -5.98 -7.34 0.12
C GLY A 62 -4.63 -7.40 -0.58
N TYR A 63 -3.81 -6.38 -0.38
CA TYR A 63 -2.46 -6.29 -0.94
C TYR A 63 -1.46 -6.09 0.19
N ASP A 64 -0.48 -6.98 0.26
CA ASP A 64 0.63 -6.87 1.20
C ASP A 64 1.82 -6.22 0.52
N ILE A 65 2.23 -5.07 1.05
CA ILE A 65 3.31 -4.27 0.48
C ILE A 65 4.34 -3.98 1.56
N ILE A 66 5.59 -4.36 1.29
CA ILE A 66 6.73 -4.00 2.12
C ILE A 66 7.43 -2.76 1.56
N ILE A 67 7.86 -1.85 2.43
CA ILE A 67 8.55 -0.61 2.05
C ILE A 67 10.00 -0.72 2.51
N ASP A 68 10.95 -0.52 1.59
CA ASP A 68 12.37 -0.56 1.92
C ASP A 68 12.90 0.78 2.47
N ASN A 69 14.19 0.80 2.87
CA ASN A 69 14.84 1.98 3.41
C ASN A 69 15.00 3.14 2.41
N LYS A 70 14.78 2.91 1.11
CA LYS A 70 14.77 3.92 0.04
C LYS A 70 13.35 4.39 -0.29
N LEU A 71 12.35 4.00 0.52
CA LEU A 71 10.93 4.27 0.28
C LEU A 71 10.45 3.74 -1.08
N LYS A 72 10.98 2.58 -1.49
CA LYS A 72 10.43 1.83 -2.61
C LYS A 72 9.46 0.77 -2.08
N PRO A 73 8.21 0.71 -2.61
CA PRO A 73 7.28 -0.35 -2.28
C PRO A 73 7.58 -1.61 -3.10
N TRP A 74 7.40 -2.76 -2.46
CA TRP A 74 7.53 -4.08 -3.06
C TRP A 74 6.26 -4.87 -2.74
N LEU A 75 5.57 -5.33 -3.78
CA LEU A 75 4.41 -6.20 -3.66
C LEU A 75 4.85 -7.59 -3.18
N ILE A 76 4.18 -8.11 -2.14
CA ILE A 76 4.41 -9.44 -1.57
C ILE A 76 3.35 -10.42 -2.08
N GLU A 77 2.08 -10.09 -1.84
CA GLU A 77 0.89 -10.83 -2.27
C GLU A 77 -0.28 -9.89 -2.61
#